data_AF-A0A973PKE2-F1
#
_entry.id   AF-A0A973PKE2-F1
#
_cell.length_a   1.000
_cell.length_b   1.000
_cell.length_c   1.000
_cell.angle_alpha   90.00
_cell.angle_beta   90.00
_cell.angle_gamma   90.00
#
_symmetry.space_group_name_H-M   'P 1'
#
loop_
_entity.id
_entity.type
_entity.pdbx_description
1 polymer ?
#
loop_
_entity_poly.entity_id
_entity_poly.type
_entity_poly.pdbx_seq_one_letter_code
_entity_poly.pdbx_strand_id
1 'polypeptide(L)' 'MDELRRAGVRAAEIMAGHLEGVSDGPVWRPVPAAERAWLGGLPLPEAGRPLDELLDDVGEHV' A
#
# COMPACT_ATOMS: atom_id res chain seq x y z
N MET A 1 -5.95 -19.98 6.86
CA MET A 1 -4.48 -20.01 6.74
C MET A 1 -4.00 -19.81 5.31
N ASP A 2 -4.60 -20.46 4.31
CA ASP A 2 -4.14 -20.33 2.92
C ASP A 2 -4.37 -18.94 2.32
N GLU A 3 -5.47 -18.28 2.67
CA GLU A 3 -5.77 -16.91 2.25
C GLU A 3 -4.72 -15.92 2.76
N LEU A 4 -4.44 -15.94 4.06
CA LEU A 4 -3.39 -15.11 4.65
C LEU A 4 -2.01 -15.37 4.03
N ARG A 5 -1.70 -16.64 3.73
CA ARG A 5 -0.45 -17.00 3.04
C ARG A 5 -0.39 -16.38 1.65
N ARG A 6 -1.46 -16.47 0.86
CA ARG A 6 -1.54 -15.86 -0.48
C ARG A 6 -1.41 -14.34 -0.40
N ALA A 7 -2.09 -13.70 0.54
CA ALA A 7 -1.97 -12.26 0.78
C ALA A 7 -0.54 -11.87 1.17
N GLY A 8 0.14 -12.68 2.00
CA GLY A 8 1.52 -12.45 2.38
C GLY A 8 2.50 -12.53 1.20
N VAL A 9 2.31 -13.51 0.30
CA VAL A 9 3.11 -13.59 -0.95
C VAL A 9 2.89 -12.34 -1.80
N ARG A 10 1.63 -11.96 -2.01
CA ARG A 10 1.29 -10.77 -2.80
C ARG A 10 1.88 -9.48 -2.22
N ALA A 11 1.79 -9.30 -0.90
CA ALA A 11 2.39 -8.15 -0.24
C ALA A 11 3.93 -8.12 -0.41
N ALA A 12 4.58 -9.28 -0.37
CA ALA A 12 6.02 -9.39 -0.61
C ALA A 12 6.39 -9.02 -2.05
N GLU A 13 5.59 -9.43 -3.04
CA GLU A 13 5.78 -9.08 -4.46
C GLU A 13 5.65 -7.57 -4.69
N ILE A 14 4.62 -6.94 -4.11
CA ILE A 14 4.43 -5.47 -4.16
C ILE A 14 5.67 -4.75 -3.60
N MET A 15 6.13 -5.18 -2.43
CA MET A 15 7.29 -4.55 -1.77
C MET A 15 8.59 -4.77 -2.56
N ALA A 16 8.80 -5.96 -3.11
CA ALA A 16 9.96 -6.26 -3.94
C ALA A 16 10.00 -5.34 -5.17
N GLY A 17 8.87 -5.19 -5.87
CA GLY A 17 8.76 -4.27 -7.02
C GLY A 17 9.00 -2.81 -6.65
N HIS A 18 8.50 -2.34 -5.51
CA HIS A 18 8.82 -1.01 -5.01
C HIS A 18 10.33 -0.84 -4.78
N LEU A 19 10.95 -1.78 -4.06
CA LEU A 19 12.37 -1.73 -3.70
C LEU A 19 13.32 -1.77 -4.91
N GLU A 20 12.94 -2.45 -6.00
CA GLU A 20 13.70 -2.45 -7.25
C GLU A 20 13.85 -1.04 -7.84
N GLY A 21 12.85 -0.17 -7.69
CA GLY A 21 12.88 1.21 -8.20
C GLY A 21 13.49 2.22 -7.24
N VAL A 22 13.71 1.87 -5.97
CA VAL A 22 14.16 2.83 -4.93
C VAL A 22 15.54 3.39 -5.24
N SER A 23 16.46 2.60 -5.78
CA SER A 23 17.83 3.07 -6.09
C SER A 23 17.87 4.17 -7.13
N ASP A 24 16.84 4.26 -7.99
CA ASP A 24 16.74 5.24 -9.07
C ASP A 24 16.04 6.54 -8.61
N GLY A 25 15.51 6.56 -7.38
CA GLY A 25 14.70 7.64 -6.82
C GLY A 25 15.43 8.50 -5.78
N PRO A 26 14.85 9.65 -5.40
CA PRO A 26 15.38 10.45 -4.31
C PRO A 26 15.16 9.75 -2.96
N VAL A 27 16.20 9.74 -2.12
CA VAL A 27 16.11 9.24 -0.72
C VAL A 27 15.02 9.96 0.07
N TRP A 28 14.79 11.25 -0.23
CA TRP A 28 13.74 12.04 0.39
C TRP A 28 12.66 12.39 -0.65
N ARG A 29 11.46 11.84 -0.44
CA ARG A 29 10.27 12.17 -1.22
C ARG A 29 9.12 12.53 -0.27
N PRO A 30 8.85 13.82 -0.02
CA PRO A 30 7.79 14.21 0.89
C PRO A 30 6.42 13.86 0.29
N VAL A 31 5.54 13.28 1.10
CA VAL A 31 4.15 13.00 0.70
C VAL A 31 3.43 14.33 0.40
N PRO A 32 2.84 14.49 -0.81
CA PRO A 32 2.07 15.65 -1.18
C PRO A 32 1.00 16.01 -0.14
N ALA A 33 0.81 17.31 0.10
CA ALA A 33 -0.13 17.78 1.13
C ALA A 33 -1.58 17.32 0.86
N ALA A 34 -1.99 17.25 -0.41
CA ALA A 34 -3.31 16.77 -0.82
C ALA A 34 -3.53 15.29 -0.48
N GLU A 35 -2.56 14.43 -0.78
CA GLU A 35 -2.61 13.00 -0.46
C GLU A 35 -2.63 12.77 1.06
N ARG A 36 -1.81 13.52 1.80
CA ARG A 36 -1.79 13.46 3.26
C ARG A 36 -3.11 13.88 3.88
N ALA A 37 -3.72 14.95 3.37
CA ALA A 37 -5.02 15.43 3.83
C ALA A 37 -6.14 14.43 3.51
N TRP A 38 -6.08 13.81 2.34
CA TRP A 38 -7.00 12.75 1.95
C TRP A 38 -6.89 11.52 2.88
N LEU A 39 -5.69 10.95 3.05
CA LEU A 39 -5.45 9.81 3.94
C LEU A 39 -5.89 10.10 5.39
N GLY A 40 -5.55 11.29 5.90
CA GLY A 40 -5.92 11.71 7.25
C GLY A 40 -7.40 12.02 7.44
N GLY A 41 -8.15 12.20 6.34
CA GLY A 41 -9.58 12.51 6.35
C GLY A 41 -10.48 11.31 6.08
N LEU A 42 -9.93 10.12 5.82
CA LEU A 42 -10.73 8.93 5.56
C LEU A 42 -11.53 8.55 6.83
N PRO A 43 -12.84 8.30 6.71
CA PRO A 43 -13.62 7.80 7.83
C PRO A 43 -13.13 6.40 8.20
N LEU A 44 -13.18 6.07 9.50
CA LEU A 44 -12.97 4.69 9.92
C LEU A 44 -14.10 3.82 9.36
N PRO A 45 -13.78 2.67 8.74
CA PRO A 45 -14.81 1.81 8.17
C PRO A 45 -15.62 1.15 9.28
N GLU A 46 -16.95 1.11 9.11
CA GLU A 46 -17.86 0.45 10.06
C GLU A 46 -17.78 -1.08 10.00
N ALA A 47 -17.29 -1.62 8.87
CA ALA A 47 -17.12 -3.04 8.61
C ALA A 47 -15.72 -3.33 8.04
N GLY A 48 -15.26 -4.56 8.25
CA GLY A 48 -14.01 -5.03 7.63
C GLY A 48 -14.11 -5.02 6.10
N ARG A 49 -12.97 -4.73 5.45
CA ARG A 49 -12.81 -4.84 4.00
C ARG A 49 -12.07 -6.14 3.64
N PRO A 50 -12.33 -6.71 2.45
CA PRO A 50 -11.51 -7.79 1.91
C PRO A 50 -10.02 -7.40 1.84
N LEU A 51 -9.14 -8.33 2.20
CA LEU A 51 -7.69 -8.07 2.28
C LEU A 51 -7.04 -7.87 0.91
N ASP A 52 -7.58 -8.51 -0.12
CA ASP A 52 -7.17 -8.33 -1.52
C ASP A 52 -7.43 -6.91 -2.02
N GLU A 53 -8.59 -6.33 -1.72
CA GLU A 53 -8.88 -4.92 -2.04
C GLU A 53 -7.91 -3.96 -1.35
N LEU A 54 -7.53 -4.25 -0.10
CA LEU A 54 -6.55 -3.42 0.62
C LEU A 54 -5.16 -3.51 -0.02
N LEU A 55 -4.79 -4.68 -0.54
CA LEU A 55 -3.52 -4.87 -1.24
C LEU A 55 -3.53 -4.22 -2.64
N ASP A 56 -4.69 -4.15 -3.30
CA ASP A 56 -4.88 -3.36 -4.53
C ASP A 56 -4.62 -1.88 -4.26
N ASP A 57 -5.28 -1.31 -3.24
CA ASP A 57 -5.09 0.08 -2.83
C ASP A 57 -3.60 0.38 -2.56
N VAL A 58 -2.91 -0.48 -1.82
CA VAL A 58 -1.47 -0.30 -1.52
C VAL A 58 -0.66 -0.33 -2.82
N GLY A 59 -0.88 -1.30 -3.70
CA GLY A 59 -0.14 -1.42 -4.95
C GLY A 59 -0.28 -0.22 -5.90
N GLU A 60 -1.38 0.51 -5.85
CA GLU A 60 -1.58 1.75 -6.63
C GLU A 60 -0.82 2.96 -6.07
N HIS A 61 -0.45 2.93 -4.79
CA HIS A 61 0.09 4.07 -4.05
C HIS A 61 1.56 3.92 -3.61
N VAL A 62 2.18 2.74 -3.81
CA VAL A 62 3.60 2.49 -3.53
C VAL A 62 4.49 2.57 -4.75
#